data_AF-A0A947T7C9-F1
#
_entry.id   AF-A0A947T7C9-F1
#
_cell.length_a   1.000
_cell.length_b   1.000
_cell.length_c   1.000
_cell.angle_alpha   90.00
_cell.angle_beta   90.00
_cell.angle_gamma   90.00
#
_symmetry.space_group_name_H-M   'P 1'
#
loop_
_entity.id
_entity.type
_entity.pdbx_description
1 polymer ?
#
loop_
_entity_poly.entity_id
_entity_poly.type
_entity_poly.pdbx_seq_one_letter_code
_entity_poly.pdbx_strand_id
1 'polypeptide(L)' 'MVDIFGLDSLLAQIVLALGAALAVGNGAALLVNRRGGKPRGEEGDLKRSRAWFLLVVGLLMAYWGLASLISG' A
#
# COMPACT_ATOMS: atom_id res chain seq x y z
N MET A 1 -6.23 26.05 6.15
CA MET A 1 -5.12 25.12 5.85
C MET A 1 -5.39 23.88 6.65
N VAL A 2 -5.44 22.70 6.02
CA VAL A 2 -5.56 21.42 6.73
C VAL A 2 -4.44 21.31 7.73
N ASP A 3 -4.79 21.01 8.96
CA ASP A 3 -3.79 20.61 9.93
C ASP A 3 -3.43 19.15 9.64
N ILE A 4 -2.35 18.95 8.89
CA ILE A 4 -1.92 17.62 8.41
C ILE A 4 -1.59 16.70 9.58
N PHE A 5 -1.30 17.25 10.76
CA PHE A 5 -1.06 16.51 12.01
C PHE A 5 -2.26 16.55 12.97
N GLY A 6 -3.40 17.13 12.54
CA GLY A 6 -4.62 17.20 13.32
C GLY A 6 -5.35 15.87 13.39
N LEU A 7 -6.13 15.68 14.46
CA LEU A 7 -6.99 14.50 14.64
C LEU A 7 -8.09 14.41 13.57
N ASP A 8 -8.50 15.55 13.01
CA ASP A 8 -9.48 15.61 11.93
C ASP A 8 -8.97 14.94 10.63
N SER A 9 -7.65 14.89 10.46
CA SER A 9 -6.95 14.28 9.32
C SER A 9 -6.53 12.82 9.60
N LEU A 10 -6.76 12.31 10.81
CA LEU A 10 -6.22 11.02 11.27
C LEU A 10 -6.68 9.85 10.39
N LEU A 11 -7.95 9.83 9.98
CA LEU A 11 -8.47 8.79 9.10
C LEU A 11 -7.75 8.80 7.75
N ALA A 12 -7.57 9.97 7.14
CA ALA A 12 -6.90 10.11 5.86
C ALA A 12 -5.41 9.71 5.96
N GLN A 13 -4.73 10.07 7.06
CA GLN A 13 -3.36 9.64 7.35
C GLN A 13 -3.25 8.11 7.48
N ILE A 14 -4.14 7.47 8.25
CA ILE A 14 -4.14 6.02 8.46
C ILE A 14 -4.41 5.29 7.14
N VAL A 15 -5.40 5.74 6.37
CA VAL A 15 -5.74 5.13 5.08
C VAL A 15 -4.59 5.30 4.09
N LEU A 16 -3.95 6.47 4.05
CA LEU A 16 -2.76 6.71 3.23
C LEU A 16 -1.61 5.77 3.63
N ALA A 17 -1.29 5.70 4.93
CA ALA A 17 -0.21 4.87 5.44
C ALA A 17 -0.45 3.38 5.17
N LEU A 18 -1.68 2.90 5.41
CA LEU A 18 -2.07 1.52 5.17
C LEU A 18 -2.05 1.19 3.67
N GLY A 19 -2.58 2.08 2.83
CA GLY A 19 -2.55 1.94 1.39
C GLY A 19 -1.12 1.88 0.84
N ALA A 20 -0.25 2.77 1.31
CA ALA A 20 1.16 2.79 0.95
C ALA A 20 1.89 1.52 1.40
N ALA A 21 1.68 1.07 2.64
CA ALA A 21 2.27 -0.18 3.14
C ALA A 21 1.83 -1.39 2.30
N LEU A 22 0.55 -1.46 1.96
CA LEU A 22 0.00 -2.54 1.14
C LEU A 22 0.57 -2.51 -0.29
N ALA A 23 0.63 -1.33 -0.91
CA ALA A 23 1.19 -1.17 -2.24
C ALA A 23 2.69 -1.52 -2.29
N VAL A 24 3.48 -0.99 -1.35
CA VAL A 24 4.93 -1.23 -1.31
C VAL A 24 5.23 -2.70 -1.01
N GLY A 25 4.58 -3.31 -0.01
CA GLY A 25 4.82 -4.71 0.35
C GLY A 25 4.51 -5.68 -0.79
N ASN A 26 3.33 -5.54 -1.42
CA ASN A 26 2.94 -6.40 -2.53
C ASN A 26 3.73 -6.10 -3.80
N GLY A 27 4.06 -4.83 -4.06
CA GLY A 27 4.90 -4.42 -5.17
C GLY A 27 6.30 -5.02 -5.07
N ALA A 28 6.92 -4.94 -3.89
CA ALA A 28 8.21 -5.56 -3.61
C ALA A 28 8.17 -7.09 -3.79
N ALA A 29 7.12 -7.76 -3.28
CA ALA A 29 6.93 -9.20 -3.44
C ALA A 29 6.83 -9.60 -4.93
N LEU A 30 6.06 -8.85 -5.72
CA LEU A 30 5.95 -9.05 -7.17
C LEU A 30 7.31 -8.83 -7.87
N LEU A 31 8.08 -7.83 -7.46
CA LEU A 31 9.39 -7.51 -8.04
C LEU A 31 10.41 -8.62 -7.78
N VAL A 32 10.45 -9.16 -6.56
CA VAL A 32 11.31 -10.30 -6.17
C VAL A 32 10.93 -11.54 -6.96
N ASN A 33 9.63 -11.87 -7.04
CA ASN A 33 9.15 -13.01 -7.82
C ASN A 33 9.49 -12.87 -9.31
N ARG A 34 9.34 -11.67 -9.89
CA ARG A 34 9.69 -11.40 -11.30
C ARG A 34 11.18 -11.61 -11.59
N ARG A 35 12.05 -11.43 -10.60
CA ARG A 35 13.50 -11.70 -10.71
C ARG A 35 13.88 -13.17 -10.46
N GLY A 36 12.89 -14.06 -10.32
CA GLY A 36 13.11 -15.48 -10.04
C GLY A 36 13.51 -15.77 -8.59
N GLY A 37 13.45 -14.77 -7.70
CA GLY A 37 13.75 -14.93 -6.28
C GLY A 37 12.52 -15.35 -5.47
N LYS A 38 12.77 -15.92 -4.29
CA LYS A 38 11.77 -16.09 -3.23
C LYS A 38 12.15 -15.21 -2.03
N PRO A 39 11.17 -14.58 -1.35
CA PRO A 39 11.44 -13.88 -0.08
C PRO A 39 12.10 -14.83 0.92
N ARG A 40 13.07 -14.34 1.69
CA ARG A 40 13.74 -15.14 2.72
C ARG A 40 12.73 -15.51 3.81
N GLY A 41 12.64 -16.80 4.13
CA GLY A 41 11.74 -17.31 5.17
C GLY A 41 10.32 -17.64 4.69
N GLU A 42 10.01 -17.52 3.39
CA GLU A 42 8.75 -18.04 2.82
C GLU A 42 8.96 -19.42 2.18
N GLU A 43 8.19 -20.40 2.65
CA GLU A 43 8.16 -21.76 2.09
C GLU A 43 7.14 -21.90 0.94
N GLY A 44 6.18 -20.98 0.85
CA GLY A 44 5.10 -21.00 -0.14
C GLY A 44 5.42 -20.25 -1.44
N ASP A 45 4.71 -20.59 -2.51
CA ASP A 45 4.73 -19.81 -3.75
C ASP A 45 3.85 -18.56 -3.63
N LEU A 46 4.38 -17.42 -4.09
CA LEU A 46 3.62 -16.17 -4.13
C LEU A 46 2.44 -16.31 -5.10
N LYS A 47 1.22 -16.22 -4.56
CA LYS A 47 -0.02 -16.11 -5.35
C LYS A 47 -0.08 -14.75 -6.04
N ARG A 48 0.46 -14.68 -7.27
CA ARG A 48 0.55 -13.44 -8.08
C ARG A 48 -0.78 -12.70 -8.21
N SER A 49 -1.91 -13.40 -8.33
CA SER A 49 -3.25 -12.80 -8.40
C SER A 49 -3.58 -12.00 -7.13
N ARG A 50 -3.36 -12.58 -5.95
CA ARG A 50 -3.58 -11.92 -4.66
C ARG A 50 -2.65 -10.72 -4.49
N ALA A 51 -1.38 -10.87 -4.83
CA ALA A 51 -0.42 -9.78 -4.72
C ALA A 51 -0.78 -8.58 -5.62
N TRP A 52 -1.21 -8.84 -6.87
CA TRP A 52 -1.70 -7.80 -7.76
C TRP A 52 -2.98 -7.13 -7.25
N PHE A 53 -3.93 -7.92 -6.74
CA PHE A 53 -5.15 -7.38 -6.16
C PHE A 53 -4.84 -6.43 -4.99
N LEU A 54 -3.99 -6.88 -4.05
CA LEU A 54 -3.60 -6.07 -2.89
C LEU A 54 -2.78 -4.84 -3.28
N LEU A 55 -1.94 -4.93 -4.31
CA LEU A 55 -1.23 -3.77 -4.88
C LEU A 55 -2.24 -2.71 -5.35
N VAL A 56 -3.23 -3.11 -6.16
CA VAL A 56 -4.23 -2.18 -6.72
C VAL A 56 -5.08 -1.56 -5.60
N VAL A 57 -5.56 -2.38 -4.65
CA VAL A 57 -6.29 -1.88 -3.49
C VAL A 57 -5.45 -0.88 -2.68
N GLY A 58 -4.18 -1.21 -2.44
CA GLY A 58 -3.26 -0.32 -1.73
C GLY A 58 -3.06 1.02 -2.44
N LEU A 59 -2.92 1.00 -3.77
CA LEU A 59 -2.79 2.21 -4.57
C LEU A 59 -4.06 3.07 -4.52
N LEU A 60 -5.26 2.46 -4.59
CA LEU A 60 -6.52 3.19 -4.48
C LEU A 60 -6.68 3.84 -3.11
N MET A 61 -6.34 3.13 -2.03
CA MET A 61 -6.35 3.66 -0.68
C MET A 61 -5.35 4.80 -0.51
N ALA A 62 -4.11 4.62 -0.98
CA ALA A 62 -3.08 5.64 -0.90
C ALA A 62 -3.47 6.90 -1.70
N TYR A 63 -4.01 6.72 -2.91
CA TYR A 63 -4.49 7.81 -3.74
C TYR A 63 -5.61 8.59 -3.03
N TRP A 64 -6.61 7.90 -2.49
CA TRP A 64 -7.71 8.54 -1.78
C TRP A 64 -7.25 9.26 -0.51
N GLY A 65 -6.42 8.62 0.33
CA GLY A 65 -5.89 9.23 1.55
C GLY A 65 -5.06 10.48 1.25
N LEU A 66 -4.22 10.42 0.21
CA LEU A 66 -3.44 11.57 -0.24
C LEU A 66 -4.33 12.69 -0.78
N ALA A 67 -5.32 12.37 -1.61
CA ALA A 67 -6.26 13.34 -2.15
C ALA A 67 -7.02 14.05 -1.02
N SER A 68 -7.53 13.30 -0.05
CA SER A 68 -8.25 13.85 1.11
C SER A 68 -7.39 14.80 1.94
N LEU A 69 -6.09 14.53 2.12
CA LEU A 69 -5.18 15.42 2.85
C LEU A 69 -4.87 16.72 2.08
N ILE A 70 -4.88 16.67 0.75
CA ILE A 70 -4.59 17.83 -0.11
C ILE A 70 -5.85 18.69 -0.33
N SER A 71 -7.02 18.07 -0.44
CA SER A 71 -8.29 18.76 -0.72
C SER A 71 -9.07 19.21 0.52
N GLY A 72 -8.64 18.75 1.70
CA GLY A 72 -9.34 18.98 2.97
C GLY A 72 -9.21 20.38 3.53
#